data_AF-A0A6C8GVD1-F1
#
_entry.id   AF-A0A6C8GVD1-F1
#
_cell.length_a   1.000
_cell.length_b   1.000
_cell.length_c   1.000
_cell.angle_alpha   90.00
_cell.angle_beta   90.00
_cell.angle_gamma   90.00
#
_symmetry.space_group_name_H-M   'P 1'
#
loop_
_entity.id
_entity.type
_entity.pdbx_description
1 polymer ?
#
loop_
_entity_poly.entity_id
_entity_poly.type
_entity_poly.pdbx_seq_one_letter_code
_entity_poly.pdbx_strand_id
1 'polypeptide(L)'
;MMHVTLVEINVHDDKVEQFIDVFRQNHLGSIKEPGNLRFDVLQDPQVPTRFYIYEAYVDEQAVAFHKTTPHYKTCVEQLEPLMTGPRTSAKPAAVAFGFDAKPAAVAFGFDGWSILPAVYRWAMGSWATAANFYQRCSFDGSGPMDGGASLREGGRTLHHASG
;
A
#
# COMPACT_ATOMS: atom_id res chain seq x y z
N MET A 1 13.52 -19.03 -2.48
CA MET A 1 13.86 -18.00 -3.50
C MET A 1 12.54 -17.47 -4.03
N MET A 2 12.35 -16.15 -4.09
CA MET A 2 11.07 -15.56 -4.49
C MET A 2 10.85 -15.70 -6.00
N HIS A 3 9.61 -16.03 -6.40
CA HIS A 3 9.18 -16.07 -7.79
C HIS A 3 8.48 -14.76 -8.15
N VAL A 4 9.07 -14.01 -9.08
CA VAL A 4 8.57 -12.70 -9.50
C VAL A 4 8.09 -12.75 -10.94
N THR A 5 6.93 -12.17 -11.18
CA THR A 5 6.45 -11.81 -12.52
C THR A 5 6.18 -10.31 -12.55
N LEU A 6 6.77 -9.63 -13.53
CA LEU A 6 6.46 -8.24 -13.84
C LEU A 6 5.63 -8.22 -15.13
N VAL A 7 4.39 -7.79 -15.05
CA VAL A 7 3.47 -7.75 -16.19
C VAL A 7 3.26 -6.30 -16.62
N GLU A 8 3.54 -5.98 -17.88
CA GLU A 8 3.18 -4.71 -18.49
C GLU A 8 1.82 -4.83 -19.20
N ILE A 9 0.97 -3.83 -18.99
CA ILE A 9 -0.36 -3.73 -19.56
C ILE A 9 -0.56 -2.31 -20.09
N ASN A 10 -0.97 -2.20 -21.35
CA ASN A 10 -1.35 -0.92 -21.97
C ASN A 10 -2.87 -0.91 -22.15
N VAL A 11 -3.54 0.16 -21.72
CA VAL A 11 -5.00 0.30 -21.70
C VAL A 11 -5.49 1.44 -22.58
N HIS A 12 -6.77 1.40 -22.93
CA HIS A 12 -7.42 2.54 -23.58
C HIS A 12 -7.46 3.75 -22.62
N ASP A 13 -7.29 4.94 -23.16
CA ASP A 13 -7.24 6.20 -22.39
C ASP A 13 -8.54 6.49 -21.64
N ASP A 14 -9.69 6.14 -22.24
CA ASP A 14 -11.01 6.24 -21.63
C ASP A 14 -11.34 5.12 -20.63
N LYS A 15 -10.43 4.16 -20.41
CA LYS A 15 -10.63 2.99 -19.54
C LYS A 15 -9.71 2.93 -18.33
N VAL A 16 -8.89 3.95 -18.10
CA VAL A 16 -7.90 3.99 -17.01
C VAL A 16 -8.54 3.76 -15.63
N GLU A 17 -9.63 4.46 -15.31
CA GLU A 17 -10.31 4.30 -14.01
C GLU A 17 -10.91 2.91 -13.85
N GLN A 18 -11.52 2.39 -14.92
CA GLN A 18 -12.09 1.03 -14.92
C GLN A 18 -11.00 -0.02 -14.70
N PHE A 19 -9.83 0.13 -15.33
CA PHE A 19 -8.68 -0.75 -15.11
C PHE A 19 -8.25 -0.73 -13.64
N ILE A 20 -8.16 0.45 -13.02
CA ILE A 20 -7.78 0.59 -11.61
C ILE A 20 -8.77 -0.14 -10.70
N ASP A 21 -10.07 -0.04 -10.96
CA ASP A 21 -11.08 -0.74 -10.16
C ASP A 21 -11.02 -2.27 -10.32
N VAL A 22 -10.83 -2.76 -11.55
CA VAL A 22 -10.63 -4.19 -11.84
C VAL A 22 -9.41 -4.72 -11.07
N PHE A 23 -8.28 -4.03 -11.18
CA PHE A 23 -7.05 -4.46 -10.52
C PHE A 23 -7.05 -4.25 -9.01
N ARG A 24 -7.83 -3.29 -8.48
CA ARG A 24 -8.05 -3.16 -7.04
C ARG A 24 -8.68 -4.42 -6.47
N GLN A 25 -9.70 -4.97 -7.12
CA GLN A 25 -10.33 -6.23 -6.66
C GLN A 25 -9.36 -7.40 -6.74
N ASN A 26 -8.60 -7.50 -7.83
CA ASN A 26 -7.59 -8.54 -7.99
C ASN A 26 -6.49 -8.45 -6.91
N HIS A 27 -6.01 -7.24 -6.62
CA HIS A 27 -5.04 -6.97 -5.57
C HIS A 27 -5.56 -7.40 -4.20
N LEU A 28 -6.77 -6.97 -3.82
CA LEU A 28 -7.37 -7.27 -2.51
C LEU A 28 -7.57 -8.77 -2.27
N GLY A 29 -7.81 -9.54 -3.33
CA GLY A 29 -7.82 -11.01 -3.29
C GLY A 29 -6.41 -11.59 -3.18
N SER A 30 -5.50 -11.15 -4.05
CA SER A 30 -4.15 -11.70 -4.18
C SER A 30 -3.30 -11.53 -2.93
N ILE A 31 -3.39 -10.38 -2.24
CA ILE A 31 -2.59 -10.14 -1.02
C ILE A 31 -2.96 -11.05 0.15
N LYS A 32 -4.14 -11.72 0.08
CA LYS A 32 -4.62 -12.68 1.08
C LYS A 32 -4.27 -14.12 0.72
N GLU A 33 -3.73 -14.36 -0.47
CA GLU A 33 -3.38 -15.71 -0.89
C GLU A 33 -2.20 -16.27 -0.08
N PRO A 34 -2.23 -17.57 0.26
CA PRO A 34 -1.09 -18.22 0.87
C PRO A 34 0.11 -18.15 -0.08
N GLY A 35 1.23 -17.62 0.43
CA GLY A 35 2.45 -17.49 -0.36
C GLY A 35 2.56 -16.21 -1.20
N ASN A 36 1.56 -15.33 -1.20
CA ASN A 36 1.70 -13.99 -1.80
C ASN A 36 2.60 -13.10 -0.93
N LEU A 37 3.71 -12.66 -1.52
CA LEU A 37 4.66 -11.74 -0.89
C LEU A 37 4.33 -10.28 -1.24
N ARG A 38 4.08 -9.99 -2.53
CA ARG A 38 3.59 -8.69 -3.01
C ARG A 38 2.66 -8.86 -4.20
N PHE A 39 1.80 -7.86 -4.40
CA PHE A 39 0.97 -7.74 -5.57
C PHE A 39 0.76 -6.24 -5.83
N ASP A 40 1.76 -5.58 -6.40
CA ASP A 40 1.73 -4.12 -6.53
C ASP A 40 1.21 -3.72 -7.92
N VAL A 41 0.34 -2.72 -7.96
CA VAL A 41 -0.19 -2.13 -9.20
C VAL A 41 0.46 -0.76 -9.36
N LEU A 42 1.26 -0.61 -10.41
CA LEU A 42 2.07 0.58 -10.65
C LEU A 42 1.62 1.24 -11.96
N GLN A 43 1.58 2.56 -11.99
CA GLN A 43 1.28 3.33 -13.20
C GLN A 43 2.56 4.00 -13.69
N ASP A 44 2.80 3.98 -15.00
CA ASP A 44 3.92 4.70 -15.62
C ASP A 44 3.69 6.22 -15.47
N PRO A 45 4.64 6.97 -14.88
CA PRO A 45 4.48 8.40 -14.66
C PRO A 45 4.52 9.24 -15.95
N GLN A 46 5.01 8.67 -17.05
CA GLN A 46 5.10 9.34 -18.35
C GLN A 46 3.99 8.90 -19.31
N VAL A 47 3.45 7.70 -19.11
CA VAL A 47 2.39 7.12 -19.96
C VAL A 47 1.22 6.67 -19.07
N PRO A 48 0.22 7.54 -18.81
CA PRO A 48 -0.88 7.23 -17.87
C PRO A 48 -1.70 5.98 -18.23
N THR A 49 -1.66 5.56 -19.49
CA THR A 49 -2.33 4.35 -19.99
C THR A 49 -1.48 3.08 -19.87
N ARG A 50 -0.28 3.16 -19.29
CA ARG A 50 0.59 2.01 -19.08
C ARG A 50 0.68 1.68 -17.59
N PHE A 51 0.49 0.40 -17.31
CA PHE A 51 0.54 -0.15 -15.97
C PHE A 51 1.52 -1.33 -15.89
N TYR A 52 2.10 -1.49 -14.71
CA TYR A 52 2.95 -2.61 -14.35
C TYR A 52 2.38 -3.32 -13.13
N ILE A 53 2.23 -4.64 -13.22
CA ILE A 53 1.80 -5.49 -12.12
C ILE A 53 3.02 -6.25 -11.62
N TYR A 54 3.42 -5.98 -10.40
CA TYR A 54 4.52 -6.66 -9.72
C TYR A 54 3.97 -7.77 -8.84
N GLU A 55 4.06 -9.00 -9.33
CA GLU A 55 3.57 -10.20 -8.66
C GLU A 55 4.74 -10.96 -8.06
N ALA A 56 4.77 -11.08 -6.74
CA ALA A 56 5.82 -11.77 -6.02
C ALA A 56 5.24 -12.86 -5.12
N TYR A 57 5.72 -14.09 -5.30
CA TYR A 57 5.27 -15.27 -4.56
C TYR A 57 6.45 -16.06 -4.00
N VAL A 58 6.18 -16.86 -2.96
CA VAL A 58 7.20 -17.69 -2.30
C VAL A 58 7.76 -18.80 -3.20
N ASP A 59 6.94 -19.34 -4.11
CA ASP A 59 7.27 -20.42 -5.03
C ASP A 59 6.36 -20.41 -6.28
N GLU A 60 6.64 -21.31 -7.23
CA GLU A 60 5.84 -21.49 -8.45
C GLU A 60 4.44 -22.10 -8.18
N GLN A 61 4.28 -22.85 -7.08
CA GLN A 61 2.97 -23.45 -6.74
C GLN A 61 1.99 -22.37 -6.29
N ALA A 62 2.44 -21.37 -5.54
CA ALA A 62 1.66 -20.21 -5.16
C ALA A 62 1.25 -19.38 -6.41
N VAL A 63 2.15 -19.24 -7.39
CA VAL A 63 1.81 -18.62 -8.69
C VAL A 63 0.75 -19.43 -9.44
N ALA A 64 0.87 -20.76 -9.45
CA ALA A 64 -0.12 -21.63 -10.08
C ALA A 64 -1.48 -21.52 -9.38
N PHE A 65 -1.48 -21.50 -8.05
CA PHE A 65 -2.68 -21.30 -7.24
C PHE A 65 -3.38 -19.97 -7.56
N HIS A 66 -2.63 -18.86 -7.60
CA HIS A 66 -3.14 -17.53 -7.96
C HIS A 66 -4.02 -17.56 -9.22
N LYS A 67 -3.54 -18.25 -10.28
CA LYS A 67 -4.24 -18.36 -11.58
C LYS A 67 -5.55 -19.15 -11.54
N THR A 68 -5.81 -19.88 -10.45
CA THR A 68 -7.06 -20.66 -10.28
C THR A 68 -8.12 -19.89 -9.51
N THR A 69 -7.76 -18.79 -8.85
CA THR A 69 -8.62 -18.06 -7.92
C THR A 69 -9.76 -17.34 -8.63
N PRO A 70 -10.91 -17.10 -7.95
CA PRO A 70 -12.02 -16.36 -8.53
C PRO A 70 -11.65 -14.93 -8.93
N HIS A 71 -10.93 -14.19 -8.07
CA HIS A 71 -10.56 -12.80 -8.35
C HIS A 71 -9.61 -12.67 -9.54
N TYR A 72 -8.67 -13.60 -9.72
CA TYR A 72 -7.84 -13.64 -10.93
C TYR A 72 -8.67 -13.88 -12.19
N LYS A 73 -9.58 -14.86 -12.17
CA LYS A 73 -10.42 -15.19 -13.33
C LYS A 73 -11.30 -14.01 -13.74
N THR A 74 -11.97 -13.38 -12.76
CA THR A 74 -12.77 -12.17 -12.98
C THR A 74 -11.90 -11.02 -13.51
N CYS A 75 -10.69 -10.85 -12.97
CA CYS A 75 -9.76 -9.84 -13.47
C CYS A 75 -9.40 -10.07 -14.94
N VAL A 76 -9.06 -11.30 -15.34
CA VAL A 76 -8.70 -11.63 -16.73
C VAL A 76 -9.86 -11.39 -17.68
N GLU A 77 -11.07 -11.79 -17.30
CA GLU A 77 -12.29 -11.57 -18.09
C GLU A 77 -12.58 -10.09 -18.29
N GLN A 78 -12.55 -9.29 -17.23
CA GLN A 78 -12.85 -7.85 -17.29
C GLN A 78 -11.74 -7.03 -17.93
N LEU A 79 -10.50 -7.52 -17.90
CA LEU A 79 -9.34 -6.82 -18.45
C LEU A 79 -9.29 -6.86 -19.98
N GLU A 80 -9.76 -7.94 -20.60
CA GLU A 80 -9.68 -8.14 -22.06
C GLU A 80 -10.17 -6.94 -22.88
N PRO A 81 -11.37 -6.36 -22.64
CA PRO A 81 -11.86 -5.20 -23.39
C PRO A 81 -11.18 -3.86 -23.03
N LEU A 82 -10.35 -3.80 -21.98
CA LEU A 82 -9.70 -2.56 -21.53
C LEU A 82 -8.33 -2.36 -22.18
N MET A 83 -7.72 -3.41 -22.73
CA MET A 83 -6.35 -3.38 -23.23
C MET A 83 -6.27 -2.96 -24.69
N THR A 84 -5.28 -2.13 -25.01
CA THR A 84 -4.99 -1.74 -26.41
C THR A 84 -4.13 -2.76 -27.16
N GLY A 85 -3.68 -3.83 -26.48
CA GLY A 85 -2.80 -4.83 -27.04
C GLY A 85 -2.48 -5.97 -26.06
N PRO A 86 -1.65 -6.95 -26.47
CA PRO A 86 -1.29 -8.07 -25.62
C PRO A 86 -0.45 -7.61 -24.42
N ARG A 87 -0.63 -8.32 -23.30
CA ARG A 87 0.19 -8.15 -22.08
C ARG A 87 1.59 -8.69 -22.34
N THR A 88 2.60 -7.99 -21.85
CA THR A 88 3.99 -8.48 -21.87
C THR A 88 4.38 -8.87 -20.45
N SER A 89 5.14 -9.94 -20.27
CA SER A 89 5.61 -10.35 -18.94
C SER A 89 7.10 -10.66 -18.94
N ALA A 90 7.77 -10.26 -17.88
CA ALA A 90 9.14 -10.62 -17.57
C ALA A 90 9.19 -11.40 -16.25
N LYS A 91 10.09 -12.38 -16.15
CA LYS A 91 10.30 -13.19 -14.95
C LYS A 91 11.72 -12.97 -14.41
N PRO A 92 12.00 -11.81 -13.82
CA PRO A 92 13.33 -11.50 -13.33
C PRO A 92 13.68 -12.40 -12.13
N ALA A 93 14.98 -12.68 -11.95
CA ALA A 93 15.47 -13.27 -10.71
C ALA A 93 15.33 -12.23 -9.58
N ALA A 94 14.68 -12.63 -8.48
CA ALA A 94 14.53 -11.77 -7.33
C ALA A 94 15.85 -11.62 -6.57
N VAL A 95 16.39 -10.41 -6.55
CA VAL A 95 17.45 -9.99 -5.61
C VAL A 95 16.82 -8.96 -4.68
N ALA A 96 16.37 -9.40 -3.51
CA ALA A 96 15.66 -8.56 -2.56
C ALA A 96 16.37 -8.53 -1.21
N PHE A 97 16.48 -7.34 -0.63
CA PHE A 97 17.07 -7.09 0.67
C PHE A 97 15.96 -6.67 1.65
N GLY A 98 15.89 -7.28 2.84
CA GLY A 98 14.92 -6.91 3.89
C GLY A 98 13.50 -7.49 3.76
N PHE A 99 13.36 -8.75 3.34
CA PHE A 99 12.07 -9.43 3.33
C PHE A 99 11.68 -9.93 4.73
N ASP A 100 11.08 -9.06 5.54
CA ASP A 100 10.13 -9.53 6.56
C ASP A 100 8.79 -9.75 5.85
N ALA A 101 8.30 -10.98 5.88
CA ALA A 101 6.96 -11.30 5.42
C ALA A 101 5.94 -10.43 6.20
N LYS A 102 5.28 -9.52 5.47
CA LYS A 102 4.19 -8.60 5.86
C LYS A 102 3.83 -8.52 7.37
N PRO A 103 3.90 -7.34 8.01
CA PRO A 103 2.75 -6.89 8.79
C PRO A 103 1.68 -6.45 7.78
N ALA A 104 0.50 -7.08 7.86
CA ALA A 104 -0.65 -6.69 7.04
C ALA A 104 -1.06 -5.24 7.33
N ALA A 105 -1.64 -4.60 6.32
CA ALA A 105 -2.31 -3.29 6.30
C ALA A 105 -1.45 -2.07 5.90
N VAL A 106 -1.51 -1.75 4.60
CA VAL A 106 -1.87 -0.40 4.16
C VAL A 106 -2.86 -0.55 3.01
N ALA A 107 -4.15 -0.51 3.33
CA ALA A 107 -5.18 -0.26 2.34
C ALA A 107 -5.11 1.24 2.00
N PHE A 108 -4.72 1.56 0.76
CA PHE A 108 -4.83 2.93 0.26
C PHE A 108 -6.31 3.29 0.09
N GLY A 109 -6.71 4.43 0.68
CA GLY A 109 -7.91 5.17 0.29
C GLY A 109 -9.14 4.99 1.18
N PHE A 110 -9.10 5.51 2.41
CA PHE A 110 -10.28 6.12 3.02
C PHE A 110 -9.86 7.49 3.56
N ASP A 111 -10.52 8.52 3.08
CA ASP A 111 -10.55 9.86 3.64
C ASP A 111 -11.19 9.80 5.03
N GLY A 112 -10.40 9.48 6.07
CA GLY A 112 -10.86 9.44 7.47
C GLY A 112 -11.45 10.75 8.01
N TRP A 113 -11.52 11.81 7.20
CA TRP A 113 -12.17 13.07 7.49
C TRP A 113 -13.69 12.94 7.61
N SER A 114 -14.32 12.14 6.74
CA SER A 114 -15.78 12.06 6.60
C SER A 114 -16.47 11.27 7.73
N ILE A 115 -15.74 10.42 8.46
CA ILE A 115 -16.26 9.56 9.55
C ILE A 115 -16.04 10.11 10.97
N LEU A 116 -15.26 11.18 11.15
CA LEU A 116 -15.06 11.79 12.47
C LEU A 116 -16.33 12.54 12.93
N PRO A 117 -16.84 12.29 14.16
CA PRO A 117 -17.86 13.13 14.76
C PRO A 117 -17.40 14.60 14.73
N ALA A 118 -18.32 15.53 14.44
CA ALA A 118 -17.99 16.95 14.20
C ALA A 118 -17.12 17.58 15.31
N VAL A 119 -17.20 17.07 16.53
CA VAL A 119 -16.42 17.51 17.70
C VAL A 119 -14.91 17.35 17.53
N TYR A 120 -14.45 16.39 16.72
CA TYR A 120 -13.03 16.11 16.50
C TYR A 120 -12.43 16.89 15.32
N ARG A 121 -13.26 17.55 14.49
CA ARG A 121 -12.78 18.35 13.34
C ARG A 121 -12.25 19.73 13.74
N TRP A 122 -12.66 20.26 14.88
CA TRP A 122 -12.19 21.56 15.37
C TRP A 122 -10.84 21.48 16.09
N ALA A 123 -10.51 20.33 16.69
CA ALA A 123 -9.28 20.13 17.45
C ALA A 123 -8.04 19.88 16.57
N MET A 124 -8.22 19.43 15.33
CA MET A 124 -7.14 19.25 14.37
C MET A 124 -7.18 20.39 13.35
N GLY A 125 -6.49 21.48 13.67
CA GLY A 125 -6.27 22.62 12.78
C GLY A 125 -5.76 22.17 11.40
N SER A 126 -5.99 23.03 10.40
CA SER A 126 -5.82 22.76 8.97
C SER A 126 -4.62 21.87 8.60
N TRP A 127 -4.80 21.11 7.51
CA TRP A 127 -3.95 20.07 6.89
C TRP A 127 -2.41 20.11 7.06
N ALA A 128 -1.79 21.23 7.43
CA ALA A 128 -0.35 21.37 7.63
C ALA A 128 0.21 20.68 8.88
N THR A 129 -0.62 20.26 9.86
CA THR A 129 -0.12 19.71 11.14
C THR A 129 -0.03 18.18 11.17
N ALA A 130 -0.70 17.47 10.26
CA ALA A 130 -0.71 15.99 10.24
C ALA A 130 0.57 15.38 9.61
N ALA A 131 1.23 16.10 8.70
CA ALA A 131 2.45 15.62 8.05
C ALA A 131 3.64 15.49 9.03
N ASN A 132 3.69 16.33 10.08
CA ASN A 132 4.77 16.30 11.07
C ASN A 132 4.62 15.22 12.15
N PHE A 133 3.45 14.58 12.28
CA PHE A 133 3.26 13.48 13.23
C PHE A 133 3.80 12.16 12.68
N TYR A 134 3.68 11.93 11.37
CA TYR A 134 4.15 10.70 10.72
C TYR A 134 5.68 10.61 10.61
N GLN A 135 6.36 11.76 10.50
CA GLN A 135 7.82 11.78 10.34
C GLN A 135 8.59 11.57 11.65
N ARG A 136 7.91 11.52 12.79
CA ARG A 136 8.52 11.34 14.13
C ARG A 136 8.42 9.91 14.69
N CYS A 137 7.76 9.00 13.97
CA CYS A 137 7.58 7.60 14.39
C CYS A 137 8.47 6.60 13.63
N SER A 138 9.33 7.06 12.74
CA SER A 138 10.19 6.21 11.91
C SER A 138 11.64 6.71 11.94
N PHE A 139 12.31 6.52 13.08
CA PHE A 139 13.76 6.48 13.35
C PHE A 139 13.82 6.46 14.89
N ASP A 140 14.44 5.50 15.58
CA ASP A 140 15.83 5.09 15.46
C ASP A 140 16.08 3.72 16.13
N GLY A 141 16.69 2.79 15.38
CA GLY A 141 17.48 1.75 16.02
C GLY A 141 18.82 2.36 16.42
N SER A 142 19.06 2.56 17.73
CA SER A 142 20.35 2.47 18.45
C SER A 142 20.48 3.49 19.59
N GLY A 143 20.59 2.99 20.83
CA GLY A 143 21.18 3.75 21.96
C GLY A 143 20.34 3.73 23.25
N PRO A 144 20.92 3.37 24.40
CA PRO A 144 20.25 3.49 25.69
C PRO A 144 20.43 4.91 26.24
N MET A 145 19.43 5.46 26.93
CA MET A 145 19.62 6.30 28.13
C MET A 145 18.27 6.73 28.69
N ASP A 146 18.03 6.28 29.92
CA ASP A 146 17.56 7.05 31.07
C ASP A 146 16.94 8.44 30.84
N GLY A 147 15.82 8.66 31.53
CA GLY A 147 15.43 9.98 32.02
C GLY A 147 14.08 10.48 31.50
N GLY A 148 13.10 10.55 32.40
CA GLY A 148 11.71 10.88 32.14
C GLY A 148 11.46 12.09 31.22
N ALA A 149 10.58 11.88 30.24
CA ALA A 149 9.99 12.97 29.46
C ALA A 149 8.80 13.57 30.23
N SER A 150 8.98 14.78 30.78
CA SER A 150 7.87 15.61 31.26
C SER A 150 7.24 16.37 30.09
N LEU A 151 5.94 16.20 29.87
CA LEU A 151 5.15 17.01 28.94
C LEU A 151 5.02 18.44 29.48
N ARG A 152 5.24 19.44 28.60
CA ARG A 152 4.97 20.85 28.90
C ARG A 152 4.06 21.42 27.82
N GLU A 153 2.82 21.70 28.18
CA GLU A 153 1.83 22.38 27.36
C GLU A 153 1.62 23.80 27.92
N GLY A 154 1.69 24.83 27.07
CA GLY A 154 1.15 26.16 27.34
C GLY A 154 1.60 26.89 28.61
N GLY A 155 2.87 27.32 28.69
CA GLY A 155 3.26 28.61 29.29
C GLY A 155 2.75 29.01 30.68
N ARG A 156 2.41 28.09 31.59
CA ARG A 156 2.15 28.39 33.01
C ARG A 156 2.81 27.34 33.92
N THR A 157 3.64 27.81 34.83
CA THR A 157 4.25 27.04 35.92
C THR A 157 3.21 26.81 37.02
N LEU A 158 2.89 25.56 37.30
CA LEU A 158 2.20 25.17 38.53
C LEU A 158 3.26 24.88 39.60
N HIS A 159 3.25 25.67 40.68
CA HIS A 159 4.04 25.41 41.87
C HIS A 159 3.38 24.29 42.69
N HIS A 160 4.20 23.32 43.12
CA HIS A 160 3.86 22.32 44.12
C HIS A 160 3.68 23.03 45.48
N ALA A 161 2.53 22.84 46.13
CA ALA A 161 2.36 23.11 47.54
C ALA A 161 2.10 21.79 48.24
N SER A 162 3.12 21.30 48.94
CA SER A 162 3.01 20.29 49.98
C SER A 162 2.27 20.86 51.17
N GLY A 163 1.23 20.17 51.63
CA GLY A 163 0.48 20.42 52.87
C GLY A 163 -0.44 19.25 53.15
#